data_AF-A0A7Y9HWW4-F1
#
_entry.id   AF-A0A7Y9HWW4-F1
#
_cell.length_a   1.000
_cell.length_b   1.000
_cell.length_c   1.000
_cell.angle_alpha   90.00
_cell.angle_beta   90.00
_cell.angle_gamma   90.00
#
_symmetry.space_group_name_H-M   'P 1'
#
loop_
_entity.id
_entity.type
_entity.pdbx_description
1 polymer ?
#
loop_
_entity_poly.entity_id
_entity_poly.type
_entity_poly.pdbx_seq_one_letter_code
_entity_poly.pdbx_strand_id
1 'polypeptide(L)' 'MEKNYSTSKAVAQYDREGNLIKEFPSIRAASRELNLDEKAIIQVAKGKHKQWNGFVWKYLIG' A
#
# COMPACT_ATOMS: atom_id res chain seq x y z
N MET A 1 28.17 9.99 -5.18
CA MET A 1 27.32 8.81 -4.90
C MET A 1 25.90 9.31 -4.72
N GLU A 2 25.13 9.26 -5.79
CA GLU A 2 23.76 9.78 -5.83
C GLU A 2 22.86 8.82 -5.02
N LYS A 3 22.37 9.28 -3.87
CA LYS A 3 21.32 8.57 -3.14
C LYS A 3 20.05 8.68 -3.99
N ASN A 4 19.78 7.68 -4.81
CA ASN A 4 18.49 7.48 -5.46
C ASN A 4 17.46 7.21 -4.35
N TYR A 5 16.86 8.27 -3.80
CA TYR A 5 15.64 8.15 -3.03
C TYR A 5 14.57 7.68 -4.01
N SER A 6 14.39 6.37 -4.15
CA SER A 6 13.14 5.84 -4.67
C SER A 6 12.07 6.23 -3.64
N THR A 7 11.47 7.41 -3.81
CA THR A 7 10.46 8.00 -2.89
C THR A 7 9.16 7.19 -2.83
N SER A 8 9.09 6.16 -3.66
CA SER A 8 8.04 5.16 -3.71
C SER A 8 8.15 4.20 -2.53
N LYS A 9 7.39 4.46 -1.47
CA LYS A 9 7.24 3.49 -0.37
C LYS A 9 6.47 2.27 -0.87
N ALA A 10 7.11 1.11 -0.85
CA ALA A 10 6.46 -0.16 -1.12
C ALA A 10 5.33 -0.42 -0.12
N VAL A 11 4.30 -1.12 -0.58
CA VAL A 11 3.13 -1.44 0.24
C VAL A 11 2.71 -2.89 0.05
N ALA A 12 2.25 -3.50 1.13
CA ALA A 12 1.64 -4.81 1.13
C ALA A 12 0.13 -4.69 1.30
N GLN A 13 -0.60 -5.47 0.50
CA GLN A 13 -2.03 -5.68 0.57
C GLN A 13 -2.31 -6.95 1.35
N TYR A 14 -3.21 -6.86 2.31
CA TYR A 14 -3.68 -7.98 3.12
C TYR A 14 -5.20 -8.12 3.00
N ASP A 15 -5.70 -9.32 3.23
CA ASP A 15 -7.13 -9.55 3.44
C ASP A 15 -7.57 -9.10 4.85
N ARG A 16 -8.85 -9.33 5.17
CA ARG A 16 -9.41 -8.99 6.49
C ARG A 16 -8.92 -9.89 7.62
N GLU A 17 -8.44 -11.07 7.29
CA GLU A 17 -7.90 -12.04 8.24
C GLU A 17 -6.41 -11.78 8.51
N GLY A 18 -5.79 -10.88 7.74
CA GLY A 18 -4.39 -10.50 7.86
C GLY A 18 -3.45 -11.33 6.99
N ASN A 19 -3.98 -12.14 6.07
CA ASN A 19 -3.16 -12.89 5.13
C ASN A 19 -2.61 -11.94 4.05
N LEU A 20 -1.33 -12.10 3.72
CA LEU A 20 -0.71 -11.34 2.65
C LEU A 20 -1.29 -11.78 1.31
N ILE A 21 -1.88 -10.84 0.58
CA ILE A 21 -2.40 -11.08 -0.77
C ILE A 21 -1.30 -10.79 -1.78
N LYS A 22 -0.71 -9.59 -1.70
CA LYS A 22 0.26 -9.11 -2.69
C LYS A 22 1.10 -7.95 -2.17
N GLU A 23 2.33 -7.87 -2.63
CA GLU A 23 3.23 -6.75 -2.41
C GLU A 23 3.34 -5.90 -3.67
N PHE A 24 3.38 -4.58 -3.48
CA PHE A 24 3.48 -3.60 -4.54
C PHE A 24 4.69 -2.71 -4.33
N PRO A 25 5.42 -2.37 -5.41
CA PRO A 25 6.58 -1.49 -5.31
C PRO A 25 6.20 -0.06 -4.90
N SER A 26 4.92 0.32 -5.04
CA SER A 26 4.40 1.61 -4.58
C SER A 26 2.87 1.61 -4.46
N ILE A 27 2.32 2.59 -3.73
CA ILE A 27 0.88 2.86 -3.70
C ILE A 27 0.34 3.15 -5.10
N ARG A 28 1.11 3.84 -5.94
CA ARG A 28 0.70 4.18 -7.31
C ARG A 28 0.58 2.92 -8.18
N ALA A 29 1.47 1.95 -7.98
CA ALA A 29 1.38 0.65 -8.65
C ALA A 29 0.13 -0.11 -8.19
N ALA A 30 -0.13 -0.16 -6.88
CA ALA A 30 -1.33 -0.77 -6.31
C ALA A 30 -2.63 -0.12 -6.83
N SER A 31 -2.66 1.21 -6.84
CA SER A 31 -3.79 2.00 -7.34
C SER A 31 -4.08 1.72 -8.80
N ARG A 32 -3.05 1.72 -9.67
CA ARG A 32 -3.21 1.42 -11.09
C ARG A 32 -3.69 0.01 -11.35
N GLU A 33 -3.16 -0.97 -10.62
CA GLU A 33 -3.49 -2.37 -10.84
C GLU A 33 -4.90 -2.71 -10.34
N LEU A 34 -5.29 -2.19 -9.18
CA LEU A 34 -6.58 -2.49 -8.54
C LEU A 34 -7.67 -1.45 -8.85
N ASN A 35 -7.32 -0.41 -9.61
CA ASN A 35 -8.18 0.74 -9.92
C ASN A 35 -8.78 1.39 -8.65
N LEU A 36 -7.93 1.60 -7.63
CA LEU A 36 -8.30 2.15 -6.33
C LEU A 36 -7.70 3.54 -6.11
N ASP A 37 -8.39 4.37 -5.32
CA ASP A 37 -7.87 5.68 -4.92
C ASP A 37 -6.59 5.58 -4.08
N GLU A 38 -5.52 6.20 -4.57
CA GLU A 38 -4.23 6.31 -3.86
C GLU A 38 -4.41 6.91 -2.47
N LYS A 39 -5.27 7.94 -2.34
CA LYS A 39 -5.57 8.61 -1.06
C LYS A 39 -6.16 7.64 -0.05
N ALA A 40 -7.06 6.77 -0.48
CA ALA A 40 -7.70 5.79 0.39
C ALA A 40 -6.71 4.73 0.86
N ILE A 41 -5.87 4.21 -0.05
CA ILE A 41 -4.75 3.31 0.29
C ILE A 41 -3.83 3.99 1.32
N ILE A 42 -3.46 5.26 1.12
CA ILE A 42 -2.64 6.03 2.06
C ILE A 42 -3.31 6.16 3.43
N GLN A 43 -4.61 6.45 3.51
CA GLN A 43 -5.29 6.57 4.80
C GLN A 43 -5.26 5.23 5.56
N VAL A 44 -5.48 4.10 4.88
CA VAL A 44 -5.41 2.76 5.49
C VAL A 44 -3.99 2.43 5.91
N ALA A 45 -3.01 2.65 5.04
CA ALA A 45 -1.59 2.40 5.33
C ALA A 45 -1.04 3.27 6.47
N LYS A 46 -1.64 4.44 6.72
CA LYS A 46 -1.36 5.31 7.88
C LYS A 46 -2.13 4.93 9.14
N GLY A 47 -3.00 3.93 9.08
CA GLY A 47 -3.86 3.51 10.20
C GLY A 47 -5.04 4.44 10.49
N LYS A 48 -5.34 5.39 9.60
CA LYS A 48 -6.51 6.29 9.75
C LYS A 48 -7.83 5.58 9.45
N HIS A 49 -7.80 4.55 8.61
CA HIS A 49 -8.91 3.65 8.36
C HIS A 49 -8.46 2.21 8.59
N LYS A 50 -9.38 1.35 9.04
CA LYS A 50 -9.11 -0.07 9.29
C LYS A 50 -8.87 -0.84 7.98
N GLN A 51 -9.62 -0.51 6.94
CA GLN A 51 -9.57 -1.16 5.62
C GLN A 51 -10.15 -0.24 4.55
N TRP A 52 -9.82 -0.52 3.28
CA TRP A 52 -10.45 0.09 2.11
C TRP A 52 -10.76 -0.99 1.09
N ASN A 53 -11.98 -0.99 0.57
CA ASN A 53 -12.46 -1.97 -0.40
C ASN A 53 -12.26 -3.45 0.03
N GLY A 54 -12.32 -3.73 1.34
CA GLY A 54 -12.09 -5.06 1.89
C GLY A 54 -10.61 -5.45 2.09
N PHE A 55 -9.67 -4.57 1.75
CA PHE A 55 -8.24 -4.80 1.90
C PHE A 55 -7.63 -3.94 3.01
N VAL A 56 -6.63 -4.49 3.68
CA VAL A 56 -5.77 -3.78 4.62
C VAL A 56 -4.45 -3.48 3.92
N TRP A 57 -3.93 -2.28 4.14
CA TRP A 57 -2.69 -1.81 3.50
C TRP A 57 -1.67 -1.48 4.57
N LYS A 58 -0.41 -1.88 4.35
CA LYS A 58 0.71 -1.50 5.24
C LYS A 58 1.93 -1.09 4.41
N TYR A 59 2.66 -0.09 4.90
CA TYR A 59 3.97 0.25 4.32
C TYR A 59 4.98 -0.83 4.66
N LEU A 60 5.69 -1.30 3.64
CA LEU A 60 6.87 -2.14 3.82
C LEU A 60 8.02 -1.19 4.11
N ILE A 61 8.50 -1.20 5.35
CA ILE A 61 9.70 -0.47 5.74
C ILE A 61 10.86 -1.41 5.46
N GLY A 62 11.67 -1.07 4.46
CA GLY A 62 12.99 -1.66 4.22
C GLY A 62 14.07 -0.79 4.82
#